data_AF-A0A7S4QYU6-F1
#
_entry.id   AF-A0A7S4QYU6-F1
#
_cell.length_a   1.000
_cell.length_b   1.000
_cell.length_c   1.000
_cell.angle_alpha   90.00
_cell.angle_beta   90.00
_cell.angle_gamma   90.00
#
_symmetry.space_group_name_H-M   'P 1'
#
loop_
_entity.id
_entity.type
_entity.pdbx_description
1 polymer ?
#
loop_
_entity_poly.entity_id
_entity_poly.type
_entity_poly.pdbx_seq_one_letter_code
_entity_poly.pdbx_strand_id
1 'polypeptide(L)'
;ESKTHVSCMSDGDFYSHEKSVCVAEACDARIELMAKDGSITVLKELVPLQAGEVVDASFMNCRALCDFFEEQIQDARARGVLFSLHLKATMMKVSDPIMFGHCVKVYFK
;
A
#
# COMPACT_ATOMS: atom_id res chain seq x y z
N GLU A 1 -6.38 3.38 33.43
CA GLU A 1 -5.81 2.45 32.43
C GLU A 1 -5.72 3.16 31.08
N SER A 2 -4.65 2.92 30.32
CA SER A 2 -4.47 3.53 28.99
C SER A 2 -5.28 2.75 27.94
N LYS A 3 -5.97 3.46 27.06
CA LYS A 3 -6.70 2.89 25.90
C LYS A 3 -5.96 3.10 24.57
N THR A 4 -4.76 3.68 24.60
CA THR A 4 -3.95 3.95 23.40
C THR A 4 -3.38 2.65 22.85
N HIS A 5 -3.42 2.49 21.53
CA HIS A 5 -2.93 1.31 20.82
C HIS A 5 -2.65 1.69 19.35
N VAL A 6 -1.95 0.82 18.63
CA VAL A 6 -1.76 0.89 17.19
C VAL A 6 -2.68 -0.13 16.53
N SER A 7 -3.30 0.27 15.43
CA SER A 7 -4.02 -0.63 14.54
C SER A 7 -3.33 -0.64 13.18
N CYS A 8 -3.09 -1.83 12.64
CA CYS A 8 -2.58 -2.04 11.29
C CYS A 8 -3.40 -3.12 10.59
N MET A 9 -3.33 -3.15 9.26
CA MET A 9 -3.99 -4.19 8.46
C MET A 9 -3.34 -5.56 8.77
N SER A 10 -4.16 -6.62 8.81
CA SER A 10 -3.70 -7.99 9.00
C SER A 10 -3.43 -8.72 7.68
N ASP A 11 -4.03 -8.24 6.58
CA ASP A 11 -3.83 -8.71 5.21
C ASP A 11 -4.26 -7.60 4.23
N GLY A 12 -3.96 -7.78 2.94
CA GLY A 12 -4.33 -6.85 1.88
C GLY A 12 -3.38 -5.65 1.73
N ASP A 13 -2.27 -5.61 2.46
CA ASP A 13 -1.35 -4.48 2.53
C ASP A 13 -0.05 -4.73 1.75
N PHE A 14 0.89 -3.79 1.83
CA PHE A 14 2.19 -3.98 1.19
C PHE A 14 3.00 -5.13 1.80
N TYR A 15 2.82 -5.38 3.10
CA TYR A 15 3.59 -6.42 3.79
C TYR A 15 3.13 -7.82 3.34
N SER A 16 1.82 -8.05 3.27
CA SER A 16 1.28 -9.37 2.93
C SER A 16 1.39 -9.74 1.46
N HIS A 17 1.52 -8.75 0.56
CA HIS A 17 1.64 -8.97 -0.89
C HIS A 17 3.06 -8.93 -1.44
N GLU A 18 4.06 -8.66 -0.62
CA GLU A 18 5.44 -8.50 -1.09
C GLU A 18 5.97 -9.78 -1.73
N LYS A 19 6.61 -9.61 -2.89
CA LYS A 19 7.42 -10.62 -3.54
C LYS A 19 8.79 -10.05 -3.81
N SER A 20 9.81 -10.86 -3.57
CA SER A 20 11.21 -10.49 -3.70
C SER A 20 11.95 -11.46 -4.60
N VAL A 21 12.88 -10.93 -5.40
CA VAL A 21 13.82 -11.73 -6.18
C VAL A 21 15.22 -11.14 -6.06
N CYS A 22 16.23 -12.01 -6.05
CA CYS A 22 17.62 -11.62 -6.26
C CYS A 22 17.96 -11.87 -7.73
N VAL A 23 18.28 -10.81 -8.46
CA VAL A 23 18.57 -10.84 -9.88
C VAL A 23 19.91 -11.55 -10.11
N ALA A 24 19.93 -12.63 -10.90
CA ALA A 24 21.15 -13.42 -11.08
C ALA A 24 22.20 -12.71 -11.95
N GLU A 25 21.77 -12.04 -13.01
CA GLU A 25 22.61 -11.38 -14.00
C GLU A 25 22.04 -10.01 -14.35
N ALA A 26 22.91 -9.05 -14.69
CA ALA A 26 22.47 -7.72 -15.07
C ALA A 26 21.53 -7.75 -16.29
N CYS A 27 20.40 -7.07 -16.19
CA CYS A 27 19.37 -7.07 -17.23
C CYS A 27 18.54 -5.80 -17.19
N ASP A 28 17.78 -5.57 -18.27
CA ASP A 28 16.79 -4.49 -18.34
C ASP A 28 15.39 -5.06 -18.12
N ALA A 29 14.74 -4.66 -17.05
CA ALA A 29 13.35 -5.03 -16.74
C ALA A 29 12.35 -3.96 -17.21
N ARG A 30 11.10 -4.39 -17.43
CA ARG A 30 9.95 -3.53 -17.76
C ARG A 30 8.81 -3.81 -16.80
N ILE A 31 8.09 -2.77 -16.38
CA ILE A 31 6.87 -2.91 -15.55
C ILE A 31 5.65 -2.70 -16.43
N GLU A 32 4.80 -3.70 -16.52
CA GLU A 32 3.60 -3.71 -17.34
C GLU A 32 2.37 -4.20 -16.57
N LEU A 33 1.21 -3.66 -16.91
CA LEU A 33 -0.09 -4.07 -16.42
C LEU A 33 -0.83 -4.80 -17.53
N MET A 34 -1.10 -6.09 -17.33
CA MET A 34 -2.00 -6.86 -18.17
C MET A 34 -3.42 -6.75 -17.63
N ALA A 35 -4.31 -6.14 -18.40
CA ALA A 35 -5.72 -6.03 -18.06
C ALA A 35 -6.45 -7.36 -18.29
N LYS A 36 -7.66 -7.47 -17.73
CA LYS A 36 -8.49 -8.70 -17.82
C LYS A 36 -8.90 -9.05 -19.25
N ASP A 37 -8.93 -8.07 -20.15
CA ASP A 37 -9.22 -8.24 -21.57
C ASP A 37 -7.97 -8.63 -22.39
N GLY A 38 -6.82 -8.77 -21.74
CA GLY A 38 -5.54 -9.09 -22.37
C GLY A 38 -4.78 -7.87 -22.91
N SER A 39 -5.32 -6.65 -22.81
CA SER A 39 -4.58 -5.45 -23.18
C SER A 39 -3.41 -5.19 -22.23
N ILE A 40 -2.29 -4.72 -22.77
CA ILE A 40 -1.07 -4.44 -22.01
C ILE A 40 -0.84 -2.93 -21.97
N THR A 41 -0.67 -2.41 -20.75
CA THR A 41 -0.24 -1.03 -20.51
C THR A 41 1.16 -1.04 -19.92
N VAL A 42 2.11 -0.38 -20.56
CA VAL A 42 3.45 -0.22 -19.98
C VAL A 42 3.42 0.89 -18.93
N LEU A 43 3.77 0.55 -17.69
CA LEU A 43 3.84 1.50 -16.56
C LEU A 43 5.24 2.12 -16.45
N LYS A 44 6.28 1.34 -16.76
CA LYS A 44 7.67 1.81 -16.81
C LYS A 44 8.45 1.00 -17.83
N GLU A 45 8.92 1.66 -18.89
CA GLU A 45 9.56 1.03 -20.04
C GLU A 45 10.89 0.35 -19.68
N LEU A 46 11.72 1.00 -18.86
CA LEU A 46 13.08 0.56 -18.57
C LEU A 46 13.40 0.68 -17.07
N VAL A 47 13.88 -0.43 -16.52
CA VAL A 47 14.41 -0.59 -15.16
C VAL A 47 15.73 -1.37 -15.29
N PRO A 48 16.88 -0.68 -15.39
CA PRO A 48 18.17 -1.36 -15.44
C PRO A 48 18.47 -1.99 -14.07
N LEU A 49 18.81 -3.28 -14.07
CA LEU A 49 19.10 -4.07 -12.87
C LEU A 49 20.50 -4.66 -12.93
N GLN A 50 21.14 -4.76 -11.77
CA GLN A 50 22.47 -5.32 -11.61
C GLN A 50 22.44 -6.80 -11.21
N ALA A 51 23.53 -7.52 -11.48
CA ALA A 51 23.72 -8.86 -10.95
C ALA A 51 23.81 -8.80 -9.42
N GLY A 52 23.02 -9.62 -8.73
CA GLY A 52 22.87 -9.64 -7.28
C GLY A 52 21.94 -8.58 -6.71
N GLU A 53 21.30 -7.74 -7.53
CA GLU A 53 20.34 -6.73 -7.06
C GLU A 53 19.07 -7.41 -6.53
N VAL A 54 18.61 -6.97 -5.36
CA VAL A 54 17.32 -7.42 -4.80
C VAL A 54 16.23 -6.46 -5.26
N VAL A 55 15.18 -7.01 -5.85
CA VAL A 55 14.04 -6.24 -6.35
C VAL A 55 12.77 -6.78 -5.71
N ASP A 56 12.02 -5.86 -5.10
CA ASP A 56 10.76 -6.15 -4.44
C ASP A 56 9.60 -5.52 -5.19
N ALA A 57 8.48 -6.23 -5.26
CA ALA A 57 7.23 -5.73 -5.78
C ALA A 57 6.10 -6.07 -4.81
N SER A 58 5.26 -5.08 -4.54
CA SER A 58 4.10 -5.24 -3.68
C SER A 58 2.98 -4.28 -4.08
N PHE A 59 1.79 -4.44 -3.49
CA PHE A 59 0.67 -3.54 -3.71
C PHE A 59 -0.24 -3.43 -2.49
N MET A 60 -0.91 -2.28 -2.36
CA MET A 60 -1.94 -2.04 -1.36
C MET A 60 -3.32 -2.29 -1.98
N ASN A 61 -4.12 -3.18 -1.41
CA ASN A 61 -5.47 -3.41 -1.88
C ASN A 61 -6.40 -2.29 -1.39
N CYS A 62 -6.85 -1.45 -2.33
CA CYS A 62 -7.70 -0.30 -2.03
C CYS A 62 -9.01 -0.67 -1.30
N ARG A 63 -9.61 -1.82 -1.63
CA ARG A 63 -10.84 -2.25 -0.97
C ARG A 63 -10.58 -2.64 0.47
N ALA A 64 -9.57 -3.49 0.70
CA ALA A 64 -9.17 -3.90 2.05
C ALA A 64 -8.77 -2.70 2.92
N LEU A 65 -8.04 -1.73 2.35
CA LEU A 65 -7.65 -0.50 3.04
C LEU A 65 -8.86 0.34 3.47
N CYS A 66 -9.84 0.52 2.59
CA CYS A 66 -11.07 1.27 2.92
C CYS A 66 -11.91 0.54 3.96
N ASP A 67 -12.05 -0.78 3.85
CA ASP A 67 -12.78 -1.60 4.82
C ASP A 67 -12.10 -1.53 6.21
N PHE A 68 -10.77 -1.58 6.25
CA PHE A 68 -9.98 -1.38 7.47
C PHE A 68 -10.21 0.01 8.09
N PHE A 69 -10.15 1.08 7.29
CA PHE A 69 -10.40 2.43 7.82
C PHE A 69 -11.81 2.56 8.42
N GLU A 70 -12.83 2.04 7.74
CA GLU A 70 -14.21 2.06 8.24
C GLU A 70 -14.31 1.35 9.59
N GLU A 71 -13.75 0.13 9.69
CA GLU A 71 -13.71 -0.64 10.94
C GLU A 71 -13.03 0.13 12.08
N GLN A 72 -11.83 0.68 11.84
CA GLN A 72 -11.06 1.38 12.88
C GLN A 72 -11.70 2.71 13.30
N ILE A 73 -12.40 3.40 12.39
CA ILE A 73 -13.16 4.61 12.71
C ILE A 73 -14.37 4.26 13.60
N GLN A 74 -15.07 3.17 13.29
CA GLN A 74 -16.19 2.69 14.10
C GLN A 74 -15.74 2.22 15.49
N ASP A 75 -14.63 1.47 15.58
CA ASP A 75 -14.06 1.02 16.85
C ASP A 75 -13.61 2.20 17.72
N ALA A 76 -12.91 3.19 17.15
CA ALA A 76 -12.51 4.40 17.87
C ALA A 76 -13.71 5.15 18.45
N ARG A 77 -14.80 5.27 17.68
CA ARG A 77 -16.07 5.86 18.13
C ARG A 77 -16.71 5.04 19.24
N ALA A 78 -16.82 3.72 19.09
CA ALA A 78 -17.43 2.83 20.08
C ALA A 78 -16.69 2.86 21.43
N ARG A 79 -15.36 2.98 21.40
CA ARG A 79 -14.51 3.04 22.59
C ARG A 79 -14.37 4.44 23.20
N GLY A 80 -14.83 5.47 22.48
CA GLY A 80 -14.70 6.87 22.89
C GLY A 80 -13.25 7.36 22.91
N VAL A 81 -12.43 6.94 21.94
CA VAL A 81 -11.03 7.37 21.80
C VAL A 81 -10.84 8.22 20.55
N LEU A 82 -9.77 9.03 20.52
CA LEU A 82 -9.44 9.85 19.36
C LEU A 82 -8.95 8.95 18.21
N PHE A 83 -9.50 9.16 17.01
CA PHE A 83 -8.97 8.59 15.79
C PHE A 83 -7.77 9.41 15.32
N SER A 84 -6.66 8.75 15.01
CA SER A 84 -5.46 9.39 14.45
C SER A 84 -4.85 8.51 13.37
N LEU A 85 -4.33 9.13 12.32
CA LEU A 85 -3.69 8.46 11.20
C LEU A 85 -2.23 8.91 11.12
N HIS A 86 -1.31 7.94 11.08
CA HIS A 86 0.13 8.17 11.07
C HIS A 86 0.74 7.67 9.77
N LEU A 87 1.18 8.60 8.92
CA LEU A 87 1.77 8.33 7.59
C LEU A 87 3.02 9.21 7.40
N LYS A 88 3.77 8.97 6.33
CA LYS A 88 5.01 9.69 5.98
C LYS A 88 4.87 10.44 4.64
N ALA A 89 3.76 11.17 4.46
CA ALA A 89 3.30 11.77 3.21
C ALA A 89 4.35 12.60 2.43
N THR A 90 5.25 13.31 3.11
CA THR A 90 6.29 14.12 2.42
C THR A 90 7.35 13.26 1.74
N MET A 91 7.82 12.20 2.41
CA MET A 91 8.85 11.31 1.86
C MET A 91 8.22 10.31 0.90
N MET A 92 7.09 9.72 1.30
CA MET A 92 6.31 8.78 0.51
C MET A 92 5.33 9.54 -0.38
N LYS A 93 5.85 10.46 -1.20
CA LYS A 93 5.10 11.47 -1.96
C LYS A 93 4.05 10.93 -2.94
N VAL A 94 4.08 9.63 -3.24
CA VAL A 94 3.13 8.96 -4.14
C VAL A 94 2.13 8.13 -3.36
N SER A 95 2.60 7.15 -2.56
CA SER A 95 1.72 6.19 -1.87
C SER A 95 0.88 6.83 -0.76
N ASP A 96 1.52 7.60 0.11
CA ASP A 96 0.90 8.02 1.36
C ASP A 96 -0.18 9.08 1.18
N PRO A 97 -0.05 10.07 0.27
CA PRO A 97 -1.16 10.96 -0.07
C PRO A 97 -2.40 10.23 -0.61
N ILE A 98 -2.21 9.12 -1.34
CA ILE A 98 -3.33 8.30 -1.83
C ILE A 98 -4.02 7.60 -0.66
N MET A 99 -3.26 6.93 0.22
CA MET A 99 -3.81 6.27 1.42
C MET A 99 -4.51 7.28 2.34
N PHE A 100 -3.91 8.46 2.55
CA PHE A 100 -4.51 9.56 3.30
C PHE A 100 -5.86 10.00 2.67
N GLY A 101 -5.90 10.15 1.34
CA GLY A 101 -7.12 10.49 0.61
C GLY A 101 -8.23 9.46 0.79
N HIS A 102 -7.91 8.17 0.84
CA HIS A 102 -8.88 7.12 1.16
C HIS A 102 -9.40 7.24 2.59
N CYS A 103 -8.53 7.45 3.58
CA CYS A 103 -8.96 7.64 4.96
C CYS A 103 -9.90 8.84 5.11
N VAL A 104 -9.58 9.98 4.48
CA VAL A 104 -10.45 11.18 4.50
C VAL A 104 -11.81 10.87 3.89
N LYS A 105 -11.86 10.19 2.74
CA LYS A 105 -13.12 9.80 2.09
C LYS A 105 -13.98 8.89 2.98
N VAL A 106 -13.37 7.92 3.66
CA VAL A 106 -14.10 7.01 4.55
C VAL A 106 -14.57 7.73 5.82
N TYR A 107 -13.74 8.59 6.41
CA TYR A 107 -14.07 9.33 7.62
C TYR A 107 -15.24 10.31 7.45
N PHE A 108 -15.36 10.93 6.27
CA PHE A 108 -16.42 11.90 5.94
C PHE A 108 -17.53 11.32 5.04
N LYS A 109 -17.61 10.00 4.94
CA LYS A 109 -18.71 9.31 4.24
C LYS A 109 -20.04 9.52 4.97
#